data_AF-A0A653IEW2-F1
#
_entry.id   AF-A0A653IEW2-F1
#
_cell.length_a   1.000
_cell.length_b   1.000
_cell.length_c   1.000
_cell.angle_alpha   90.00
_cell.angle_beta   90.00
_cell.angle_gamma   90.00
#
_symmetry.space_group_name_H-M   'P 1'
#
loop_
_entity.id
_entity.type
_entity.pdbx_description
1 polymer ?
#
loop_
_entity_poly.entity_id
_entity_poly.type
_entity_poly.pdbx_seq_one_letter_code
_entity_poly.pdbx_strand_id
1 'polypeptide(L)'
;MPSGNVHDTVNSVALTGYVVYSVATNQTDWLPTAVGIAVGTLWLSPDLDLKSEPYYRFGPLRVLWMPYVKIMPHRSIWSHGLIIGDVIRLLYSAALLIPLLFLAFYSEIIQASTVDSLIDVMPAFIIGVMTASTIHIILDHTSSWFRPKKKRKKRRF
;
A
#
# COMPACT_ATOMS: atom_id res chain seq x y z
N MET A 1 -15.73 -7.94 -5.90
CA MET A 1 -14.73 -7.58 -4.90
C MET A 1 -15.39 -6.80 -3.79
N PRO A 2 -14.79 -6.79 -2.60
CA PRO A 2 -15.14 -5.84 -1.55
C PRO A 2 -14.97 -4.42 -2.10
N SER A 3 -15.66 -3.44 -1.52
CA SER A 3 -15.42 -2.04 -1.87
C SER A 3 -14.11 -1.56 -1.23
N GLY A 4 -13.49 -0.50 -1.76
CA GLY A 4 -12.29 0.12 -1.17
C GLY A 4 -12.44 0.37 0.34
N ASN A 5 -13.59 0.88 0.77
CA ASN A 5 -13.89 1.10 2.19
C ASN A 5 -13.78 -0.15 3.07
N VAL A 6 -14.08 -1.35 2.53
CA VAL A 6 -13.97 -2.60 3.29
C VAL A 6 -12.50 -2.97 3.45
N HIS A 7 -11.68 -2.81 2.40
CA HIS A 7 -10.24 -3.02 2.49
C HIS A 7 -9.61 -2.06 3.51
N ASP A 8 -9.94 -0.77 3.44
CA ASP A 8 -9.46 0.24 4.40
C ASP A 8 -9.87 -0.09 5.83
N THR A 9 -11.12 -0.52 6.04
CA THR A 9 -11.63 -0.87 7.37
C THR A 9 -10.87 -2.07 7.95
N VAL A 10 -10.73 -3.15 7.17
CA VAL A 10 -10.03 -4.37 7.63
C VAL A 10 -8.58 -4.06 7.95
N ASN A 11 -7.90 -3.30 7.09
CA ASN A 11 -6.52 -2.88 7.36
C ASN A 11 -6.41 -1.93 8.55
N SER A 12 -7.38 -1.05 8.79
CA SER A 12 -7.40 -0.16 9.96
C SER A 12 -7.58 -0.93 11.26
N VAL A 13 -8.39 -1.99 11.24
CA VAL A 13 -8.53 -2.93 12.38
C VAL A 13 -7.22 -3.68 12.61
N ALA A 14 -6.57 -4.18 11.55
CA ALA A 14 -5.27 -4.84 11.66
C ALA A 14 -4.19 -3.92 12.20
N LEU A 15 -4.13 -2.66 11.73
CA LEU A 15 -3.24 -1.62 12.24
C LEU A 15 -3.48 -1.37 13.73
N THR A 16 -4.74 -1.19 14.13
CA THR A 16 -5.10 -0.96 15.53
C THR A 16 -4.69 -2.14 16.41
N GLY A 17 -4.96 -3.37 15.96
CA GLY A 17 -4.55 -4.58 16.66
C GLY A 17 -3.03 -4.70 16.80
N TYR A 18 -2.28 -4.39 15.74
CA TYR A 18 -0.81 -4.37 15.76
C TYR A 18 -0.27 -3.35 16.77
N VAL A 19 -0.77 -2.11 16.75
CA VAL A 19 -0.35 -1.06 17.69
C VAL A 19 -0.67 -1.44 19.14
N VAL A 20 -1.89 -1.92 19.41
CA VAL A 20 -2.29 -2.37 20.76
C VAL A 20 -1.38 -3.50 21.26
N TYR A 21 -1.11 -4.49 20.41
CA TYR A 21 -0.23 -5.60 20.75
C TYR A 21 1.21 -5.13 21.05
N SER A 22 1.78 -4.29 20.18
CA SER A 22 3.14 -3.78 20.36
C SER A 22 3.29 -2.93 21.61
N VAL A 23 2.30 -2.09 21.93
CA VAL A 23 2.30 -1.30 23.17
C VAL A 23 2.13 -2.20 24.39
N ALA A 24 1.19 -3.16 24.37
CA ALA A 24 0.97 -4.07 25.48
C ALA A 24 2.19 -4.97 25.80
N THR A 25 3.05 -5.19 24.80
CA THR A 25 4.26 -6.01 24.93
C THR A 25 5.55 -5.18 25.05
N ASN A 26 5.45 -3.86 25.20
CA ASN A 26 6.60 -2.94 25.29
C ASN A 26 7.62 -3.08 24.16
N GLN A 27 7.16 -3.33 22.93
CA GLN A 27 8.05 -3.25 21.76
C GLN A 27 8.51 -1.80 21.58
N THR A 28 9.77 -1.60 21.21
CA THR A 28 10.34 -0.25 21.01
C THR A 28 10.26 0.22 19.56
N ASP A 29 10.27 -0.72 18.61
CA ASP A 29 10.51 -0.41 17.18
C ASP A 29 9.28 -0.70 16.30
N TRP A 30 8.07 -0.64 16.87
CA TRP A 30 6.82 -0.95 16.15
C TRP A 30 6.36 0.16 15.20
N LEU A 31 6.79 1.41 15.45
CA LEU A 31 6.27 2.58 14.76
C LEU A 31 6.48 2.53 13.23
N PRO A 32 7.66 2.18 12.69
CA PRO A 32 7.87 2.13 11.24
C PRO A 32 6.93 1.14 10.55
N THR A 33 6.70 -0.03 11.15
CA THR A 33 5.75 -1.03 10.65
C THR A 33 4.33 -0.50 10.67
N ALA A 34 3.90 0.14 11.75
CA ALA A 34 2.56 0.74 11.85
C ALA A 34 2.34 1.83 10.79
N VAL A 35 3.34 2.70 10.58
CA VAL A 35 3.33 3.70 9.50
C VAL A 35 3.30 3.02 8.13
N GLY A 36 4.05 1.94 7.94
CA GLY A 36 4.01 1.12 6.73
C GLY A 36 2.63 0.55 6.43
N ILE A 37 1.95 -0.02 7.43
CA ILE A 37 0.58 -0.53 7.29
C ILE A 37 -0.36 0.60 6.89
N ALA A 38 -0.29 1.76 7.56
CA ALA A 38 -1.11 2.92 7.23
C ALA A 38 -0.87 3.40 5.79
N VAL A 39 0.39 3.52 5.38
CA VAL A 39 0.76 3.97 4.02
C VAL A 39 0.33 2.96 2.96
N GLY A 40 0.59 1.67 3.19
CA GLY A 40 0.16 0.57 2.33
C GLY A 40 -1.36 0.49 2.18
N THR A 41 -2.10 0.82 3.23
CA THR A 41 -3.57 0.84 3.20
C THR A 41 -4.09 2.03 2.40
N LEU A 42 -3.61 3.22 2.74
CA LEU A 42 -4.24 4.45 2.29
C LEU A 42 -3.78 4.89 0.90
N TRP A 43 -2.48 4.76 0.60
CA TRP A 43 -1.87 5.31 -0.61
C TRP A 43 -1.27 4.25 -1.52
N LEU A 44 -0.62 3.23 -0.97
CA LEU A 44 0.10 2.21 -1.74
C LEU A 44 -0.66 0.87 -1.83
N SER A 45 -1.99 0.93 -1.76
CA SER A 45 -2.85 -0.26 -1.89
C SER A 45 -2.73 -0.88 -3.30
N PRO A 46 -2.96 -2.21 -3.45
CA PRO A 46 -3.01 -2.86 -4.77
C PRO A 46 -3.92 -2.17 -5.79
N ASP A 47 -5.00 -1.53 -5.34
CA ASP A 47 -5.97 -0.82 -6.19
C ASP A 47 -5.48 0.55 -6.68
N LEU A 48 -4.26 0.98 -6.34
CA LEU A 48 -3.62 2.19 -6.89
C LEU A 48 -3.40 2.10 -8.40
N ASP A 49 -3.49 0.90 -8.98
CA ASP A 49 -3.51 0.66 -10.43
C ASP A 49 -4.78 1.19 -11.12
N LEU A 50 -5.79 1.63 -10.34
CA LEU A 50 -7.02 2.25 -10.81
C LEU A 50 -7.12 3.72 -10.36
N LYS A 51 -8.04 4.46 -11.00
CA LYS A 51 -8.50 5.76 -10.48
C LYS A 51 -9.50 5.55 -9.33
N SER A 52 -8.99 5.04 -8.22
CA SER A 52 -9.72 4.67 -7.00
C SER A 52 -9.35 5.62 -5.84
N GLU A 53 -9.93 5.41 -4.66
CA GLU A 53 -9.61 6.16 -3.44
C GLU A 53 -8.09 6.30 -3.17
N PRO A 54 -7.26 5.23 -3.22
CA PRO A 54 -5.80 5.34 -3.13
C PRO A 54 -5.19 6.38 -4.07
N TYR A 55 -5.63 6.40 -5.34
CA TYR A 55 -5.19 7.38 -6.32
C TYR A 55 -5.64 8.81 -5.97
N TYR A 56 -6.90 8.98 -5.54
CA TYR A 56 -7.44 10.30 -5.20
C TYR A 56 -6.90 10.88 -3.89
N ARG A 57 -6.47 10.05 -2.94
CA ARG A 57 -5.88 10.45 -1.65
C ARG A 57 -4.55 11.18 -1.78
N PHE A 58 -3.85 11.06 -2.91
CA PHE A 58 -2.66 11.88 -3.21
C PHE A 58 -3.01 13.35 -3.50
N GLY A 59 -4.29 13.71 -3.62
CA GLY A 59 -4.71 15.07 -3.91
C GLY A 59 -4.12 15.56 -5.24
N PRO A 60 -3.54 16.77 -5.32
CA PRO A 60 -2.87 17.26 -6.54
C PRO A 60 -1.69 16.38 -7.00
N LEU A 61 -0.98 15.72 -6.07
CA LEU A 61 0.20 14.89 -6.38
C LEU A 61 -0.15 13.60 -7.12
N ARG A 62 -1.45 13.24 -7.23
CA ARG A 62 -1.91 12.08 -8.00
C ARG A 62 -1.50 12.11 -9.46
N VAL A 63 -1.20 13.29 -10.02
CA VAL A 63 -0.67 13.42 -11.39
C VAL A 63 0.62 12.62 -11.56
N LEU A 64 1.45 12.54 -10.51
CA LEU A 64 2.68 11.74 -10.51
C LEU A 64 2.40 10.23 -10.64
N TRP A 65 1.21 9.76 -10.24
CA TRP A 65 0.79 8.36 -10.34
C TRP A 65 0.04 8.03 -11.64
N MET A 66 -0.26 9.04 -12.48
CA MET A 66 -0.95 8.80 -13.76
C MET A 66 -0.22 7.84 -14.70
N PRO A 67 1.13 7.88 -14.84
CA PRO A 67 1.85 6.89 -15.64
C PRO A 67 1.66 5.47 -15.12
N TYR A 68 1.77 5.27 -13.80
CA TYR A 68 1.53 3.99 -13.15
C TYR A 68 0.12 3.46 -13.47
N VAL A 69 -0.93 4.25 -13.21
CA VAL A 69 -2.33 3.87 -13.49
C VAL A 69 -2.56 3.50 -14.96
N LYS A 70 -1.88 4.17 -15.90
CA LYS A 70 -2.06 3.91 -17.34
C LYS A 70 -1.39 2.62 -17.81
N ILE A 71 -0.23 2.29 -17.23
CA ILE A 71 0.59 1.16 -17.67
C ILE A 71 0.20 -0.12 -16.94
N MET A 72 -0.25 0.00 -15.69
CA MET A 72 -0.41 -1.12 -14.80
C MET A 72 -1.72 -1.89 -15.05
N PRO A 73 -1.67 -3.17 -15.44
CA PRO A 73 -2.89 -3.94 -15.66
C PRO A 73 -3.52 -4.33 -14.32
N HIS A 74 -4.79 -3.97 -14.14
CA HIS A 74 -5.52 -4.30 -12.92
C HIS A 74 -5.64 -5.81 -12.69
N ARG A 75 -5.35 -6.25 -11.46
CA ARG A 75 -5.33 -7.67 -11.04
C ARG A 75 -4.34 -8.57 -11.79
N SER A 76 -3.32 -7.98 -12.38
CA SER A 76 -2.20 -8.75 -12.90
C SER A 76 -1.27 -9.17 -11.77
N ILE A 77 -0.38 -10.14 -12.06
CA ILE A 77 0.73 -10.47 -11.15
C ILE A 77 1.54 -9.22 -10.80
N TRP A 78 1.64 -8.27 -11.72
CA TRP A 78 2.40 -7.06 -11.53
C TRP A 78 1.78 -6.16 -10.46
N SER A 79 0.45 -6.05 -10.34
CA SER A 79 -0.18 -5.10 -9.39
C SER A 79 -0.68 -5.76 -8.11
N HIS A 80 -1.15 -7.00 -8.22
CA HIS A 80 -1.75 -7.79 -7.14
C HIS A 80 -0.91 -9.02 -6.76
N GLY A 81 0.34 -9.12 -7.22
CA GLY A 81 1.28 -10.11 -6.70
C GLY A 81 1.78 -9.71 -5.32
N LEU A 82 1.80 -10.67 -4.39
CA LEU A 82 2.14 -10.46 -2.96
C LEU A 82 3.49 -9.80 -2.67
N ILE A 83 4.42 -9.84 -3.63
CA ILE A 83 5.75 -9.23 -3.49
C ILE A 83 5.97 -8.24 -4.63
N ILE A 84 5.82 -8.70 -5.87
CA ILE A 84 6.21 -7.92 -7.04
C ILE A 84 5.39 -6.62 -7.17
N GLY A 85 4.12 -6.61 -6.75
CA GLY A 85 3.30 -5.40 -6.78
C GLY A 85 3.77 -4.34 -5.81
N ASP A 86 4.12 -4.74 -4.59
CA ASP A 86 4.69 -3.83 -3.59
C ASP A 86 6.07 -3.31 -4.03
N VAL A 87 6.93 -4.20 -4.56
CA VAL A 87 8.25 -3.81 -5.09
C VAL A 87 8.10 -2.73 -6.16
N ILE A 88 7.19 -2.89 -7.11
CA ILE A 88 6.99 -1.89 -8.18
C ILE A 88 6.49 -0.56 -7.60
N ARG A 89 5.50 -0.57 -6.69
CA ARG A 89 4.97 0.65 -6.07
C ARG A 89 6.03 1.37 -5.22
N LEU A 90 6.84 0.61 -4.48
CA LEU A 90 7.93 1.15 -3.66
C LEU A 90 9.06 1.72 -4.51
N LEU A 91 9.47 1.02 -5.57
CA LEU A 91 10.48 1.54 -6.51
C LEU A 91 9.98 2.78 -7.25
N TYR A 92 8.71 2.80 -7.66
CA TYR A 92 8.10 3.98 -8.27
C TYR A 92 8.10 5.17 -7.30
N SER A 93 7.72 4.92 -6.03
CA SER A 93 7.74 5.95 -4.99
C SER A 93 9.16 6.44 -4.71
N ALA A 94 10.14 5.53 -4.65
CA ALA A 94 11.55 5.86 -4.48
C ALA A 94 12.07 6.72 -5.62
N ALA A 95 11.71 6.42 -6.88
CA ALA A 95 12.09 7.24 -8.03
C ALA A 95 11.55 8.68 -7.94
N LEU A 96 10.40 8.89 -7.30
CA LEU A 96 9.84 10.22 -7.05
C LEU A 96 10.51 10.93 -5.85
N LEU A 97 10.84 10.20 -4.79
CA LEU A 97 11.30 10.76 -3.52
C LEU A 97 12.83 10.93 -3.42
N ILE A 98 13.62 10.05 -4.03
CA ILE A 98 15.09 10.09 -3.97
C ILE A 98 15.66 11.42 -4.48
N PRO A 99 15.22 11.99 -5.63
CA PRO A 99 15.71 13.29 -6.07
C PRO A 99 15.43 14.41 -5.06
N LEU A 100 14.28 14.36 -4.38
CA LEU A 100 13.91 15.34 -3.35
C LEU A 100 14.76 15.18 -2.09
N LEU A 101 15.00 13.94 -1.65
CA LEU A 101 15.88 13.64 -0.53
C LEU A 101 17.33 14.05 -0.84
N PHE A 102 17.81 13.77 -2.04
CA PHE A 102 19.13 14.19 -2.50
C PHE A 102 19.25 15.72 -2.50
N LEU A 103 18.25 16.44 -3.03
CA LEU A 103 18.25 17.89 -3.03
C LEU A 103 18.23 18.45 -1.59
N ALA A 104 17.42 17.88 -0.70
CA ALA A 104 17.35 18.28 0.70
C ALA A 104 18.70 18.04 1.43
N PHE A 105 19.36 16.92 1.15
CA PHE A 105 20.67 16.62 1.69
C PHE A 105 21.75 17.55 1.13
N TYR A 106 21.78 17.75 -0.19
CA TYR A 106 22.72 18.63 -0.87
C TYR A 106 22.59 20.10 -0.45
N SER A 107 21.36 20.54 -0.15
CA SER A 107 21.07 21.88 0.39
C SER A 107 21.20 21.97 1.91
N GLU A 108 21.73 20.93 2.57
CA GLU A 108 21.97 20.87 4.02
C GLU A 108 20.70 21.04 4.88
N ILE A 109 19.51 20.83 4.30
CA ILE A 109 18.23 20.81 5.04
C ILE A 109 18.17 19.58 5.95
N ILE A 110 18.73 18.45 5.50
CA ILE A 110 18.83 17.21 6.28
C ILE A 110 20.29 16.77 6.39
N GLN A 111 20.61 16.10 7.49
CA GLN A 111 21.96 15.61 7.79
C GLN A 111 22.10 14.13 7.40
N ALA A 112 23.35 13.67 7.25
CA ALA A 112 23.64 12.26 6.93
C ALA A 112 23.01 11.29 7.93
N SER A 113 23.06 11.61 9.23
CA SER A 113 22.44 10.82 10.30
C SER A 113 20.93 10.62 10.14
N THR A 114 20.24 11.59 9.51
CA THR A 114 18.81 11.47 9.19
C THR A 114 18.58 10.47 8.06
N VAL A 115 19.47 10.45 7.06
CA VAL A 115 19.42 9.48 5.96
C VAL A 115 19.71 8.07 6.49
N ASP A 116 20.71 7.93 7.35
CA ASP A 116 21.04 6.65 8.00
C ASP A 116 19.84 6.13 8.80
N SER A 117 19.24 6.99 9.63
CA SER A 117 18.04 6.63 10.39
C SER A 117 16.85 6.21 9.51
N LEU A 118 16.67 6.86 8.35
CA LEU A 118 15.63 6.50 7.39
C LEU A 118 15.89 5.12 6.78
N ILE A 119 17.14 4.81 6.45
CA ILE A 119 17.55 3.50 5.92
C ILE A 119 17.31 2.42 6.97
N ASP A 120 17.65 2.67 8.23
CA ASP A 120 17.51 1.72 9.34
C ASP A 120 16.05 1.32 9.59
N VAL A 121 15.10 2.26 9.49
CA VAL A 121 13.68 1.98 9.70
C VAL A 121 12.96 1.44 8.46
N MET A 122 13.59 1.52 7.29
CA MET A 122 12.97 1.18 6.01
C MET A 122 12.51 -0.29 5.91
N PRO A 123 13.25 -1.31 6.40
CA PRO A 123 12.78 -2.70 6.36
C PRO A 123 11.46 -2.91 7.09
N ALA A 124 11.32 -2.35 8.30
CA ALA A 124 10.11 -2.44 9.11
C ALA A 124 8.93 -1.72 8.43
N PHE A 125 9.18 -0.55 7.85
CA PHE A 125 8.19 0.15 7.02
C PHE A 125 7.72 -0.68 5.83
N ILE A 126 8.65 -1.32 5.08
CA ILE A 126 8.32 -2.18 3.93
C ILE A 126 7.47 -3.37 4.38
N ILE A 127 7.81 -4.02 5.50
CA ILE A 127 7.01 -5.11 6.06
C ILE A 127 5.58 -4.64 6.35
N GLY A 128 5.42 -3.43 6.89
CA GLY A 128 4.11 -2.85 7.12
C GLY A 128 3.30 -2.67 5.83
N VAL A 129 3.93 -2.11 4.78
CA VAL A 129 3.29 -1.95 3.46
C VAL A 129 2.85 -3.30 2.89
N MET A 130 3.75 -4.30 2.90
CA MET A 130 3.47 -5.65 2.41
C MET A 130 2.36 -6.34 3.20
N THR A 131 2.26 -6.09 4.51
CA THR A 131 1.19 -6.61 5.35
C THR A 131 -0.18 -6.06 4.90
N ALA A 132 -0.28 -4.76 4.68
CA ALA A 132 -1.52 -4.13 4.20
C ALA A 132 -1.95 -4.64 2.82
N SER A 133 -1.00 -4.79 1.89
CA SER A 133 -1.23 -5.37 0.56
C SER A 133 -1.65 -6.83 0.63
N THR A 134 -1.03 -7.62 1.51
CA THR A 134 -1.37 -9.03 1.70
C THR A 134 -2.80 -9.20 2.21
N ILE A 135 -3.21 -8.42 3.21
CA ILE A 135 -4.59 -8.41 3.71
C ILE A 135 -5.57 -8.05 2.60
N HIS A 136 -5.25 -7.03 1.80
CA HIS A 136 -6.08 -6.62 0.66
C HIS A 136 -6.28 -7.75 -0.35
N ILE A 137 -5.20 -8.40 -0.77
CA ILE A 137 -5.20 -9.48 -1.76
C ILE A 137 -5.95 -10.71 -1.23
N ILE A 138 -5.73 -11.09 0.04
CA ILE A 138 -6.45 -12.20 0.68
C ILE A 138 -7.97 -11.91 0.72
N LEU A 139 -8.35 -10.68 1.06
CA LEU A 139 -9.75 -10.28 1.12
C LEU A 139 -10.43 -10.33 -0.25
N ASP A 140 -9.70 -9.98 -1.30
CA ASP A 140 -10.16 -10.12 -2.67
C ASP A 140 -10.43 -11.58 -3.05
N HIS A 141 -9.49 -12.48 -2.74
CA HIS A 141 -9.64 -13.90 -3.03
C HIS A 141 -10.78 -14.55 -2.24
N THR A 142 -10.87 -14.27 -0.94
CA THR A 142 -11.92 -14.84 -0.07
C THR A 142 -13.31 -14.37 -0.49
N SER A 143 -13.49 -13.07 -0.77
CA SER A 143 -14.79 -12.54 -1.23
C SER A 143 -15.23 -13.12 -2.59
N SER A 144 -14.28 -13.52 -3.43
CA SER A 144 -14.56 -14.14 -4.72
C SER A 144 -15.07 -15.58 -4.57
N TRP A 145 -14.57 -16.32 -3.56
CA TRP A 145 -14.96 -17.70 -3.27
C TRP A 145 -16.41 -17.78 -2.77
N PHE A 146 -16.81 -16.90 -1.86
CA PHE A 146 -18.15 -16.93 -1.26
C PHE A 146 -19.27 -16.35 -2.14
N ARG A 147 -18.99 -15.97 -3.39
CA ARG A 147 -20.04 -15.51 -4.31
C ARG A 147 -20.87 -16.70 -4.84
N PRO A 148 -22.19 -16.76 -4.59
CA PRO A 148 -23.03 -17.74 -5.26
C PRO A 148 -22.97 -17.51 -6.77
N LYS A 149 -22.67 -18.56 -7.54
CA LYS A 149 -22.67 -18.50 -9.02
C LYS A 149 -24.05 -18.02 -9.47
N LYS A 150 -24.15 -16.75 -9.91
CA LYS A 150 -25.38 -16.23 -10.53
C LYS A 150 -25.68 -17.12 -11.75
N LYS A 151 -26.74 -17.93 -11.68
CA LYS A 151 -27.25 -18.66 -12.86
C LYS A 151 -27.55 -17.62 -13.94
N ARG A 152 -26.82 -17.67 -15.03
CA ARG A 152 -27.03 -16.85 -16.22
C ARG A 152 -28.47 -17.12 -16.70
N LYS A 153 -29.42 -16.21 -16.46
CA LYS A 153 -30.77 -16.32 -17.03
C LYS A 153 -30.59 -16.35 -18.56
N LYS A 154 -30.79 -17.52 -19.17
CA LYS A 154 -30.91 -17.63 -20.63
C LYS A 154 -32.05 -16.69 -21.03
N ARG A 155 -31.72 -15.61 -21.76
CA ARG A 155 -32.72 -14.83 -22.49
C ARG A 155 -33.33 -15.80 -23.50
N ARG A 156 -34.59 -16.16 -23.30
CA ARG A 156 -35.40 -16.82 -24.32
C ARG A 156 -35.71 -15.73 -25.35
N PHE A 157 -35.22 -15.93 -26.57
CA PHE A 157 -35.74 -15.24 -27.76
C PHE A 157 -36.93 -16.04 -28.28
#